data_AF-A0A7C5D714-F1
#
_entry.id   AF-A0A7C5D714-F1
#
_cell.length_a   1.000
_cell.length_b   1.000
_cell.length_c   1.000
_cell.angle_alpha   90.00
_cell.angle_beta   90.00
_cell.angle_gamma   90.00
#
_symmetry.space_group_name_H-M   'P 1'
#
loop_
_entity.id
_entity.type
_entity.pdbx_description
1 polymer ?
#
loop_
_entity_poly.entity_id
_entity_poly.type
_entity_poly.pdbx_seq_one_letter_code
_entity_poly.pdbx_strand_id
1 'polypeptide(L)'
;MQNTKQRLHKRRNIALIVLLFIALLSIIVDRYFPFSPPSYIDTKYHILLVYFLIAYKVIELGIFYMLFYKKHYLKTLAQEYHITSLEKFEKQAKKFFFLVPQGSIVFGILSYKLSGNVQYLWLFLAIAAMVLWRVNPKKLT
;
A
#
# COMPACT_ATOMS: atom_id res chain seq x y z
N MET A 1 24.44 7.30 -4.14
CA MET A 1 23.15 7.95 -3.80
C MET A 1 22.21 8.17 -4.99
N GLN A 2 22.67 8.71 -6.12
CA GLN A 2 21.83 8.98 -7.30
C GLN A 2 21.14 7.71 -7.85
N ASN A 3 21.87 6.59 -7.92
CA ASN A 3 21.33 5.27 -8.30
C ASN A 3 20.25 4.78 -7.33
N THR A 4 20.41 4.95 -6.01
CA THR A 4 19.41 4.56 -5.00
C THR A 4 18.16 5.43 -5.09
N LYS A 5 18.31 6.76 -5.31
CA LYS A 5 17.20 7.69 -5.56
C LYS A 5 16.39 7.28 -6.80
N GLN A 6 17.08 6.97 -7.90
CA GLN A 6 16.44 6.50 -9.14
C GLN A 6 15.73 5.15 -8.94
N ARG A 7 16.35 4.20 -8.23
CA ARG A 7 15.74 2.89 -7.90
C ARG A 7 14.48 3.04 -7.05
N LEU A 8 14.50 3.89 -6.02
CA LEU A 8 13.33 4.19 -5.19
C LEU A 8 12.21 4.81 -6.02
N HIS A 9 12.53 5.78 -6.87
CA HIS A 9 11.57 6.43 -7.75
C HIS A 9 10.94 5.43 -8.73
N LYS A 10 11.76 4.58 -9.36
CA LYS A 10 11.31 3.52 -10.26
C LYS A 10 10.35 2.55 -9.53
N ARG A 11 10.72 2.09 -8.33
CA ARG A 11 9.88 1.18 -7.52
C ARG A 11 8.56 1.81 -7.11
N ARG A 12 8.56 3.07 -6.67
CA ARG A 12 7.34 3.82 -6.37
C ARG A 12 6.43 3.91 -7.59
N ASN A 13 6.99 4.27 -8.75
CA ASN A 13 6.20 4.40 -9.97
C ASN A 13 5.61 3.05 -10.41
N ILE A 14 6.38 1.96 -10.35
CA ILE A 14 5.86 0.61 -10.62
C ILE A 14 4.70 0.29 -9.68
N ALA A 15 4.87 0.53 -8.38
CA ALA A 15 3.82 0.29 -7.38
C ALA A 15 2.54 1.10 -7.68
N LEU A 16 2.67 2.38 -8.03
CA LEU A 16 1.53 3.23 -8.42
C LEU A 16 0.85 2.75 -9.71
N ILE A 17 1.62 2.33 -10.72
CA ILE A 17 1.09 1.78 -11.97
C ILE A 17 0.30 0.50 -11.68
N VAL A 18 0.81 -0.37 -10.81
CA VAL A 18 0.10 -1.59 -10.40
C VAL A 18 -1.23 -1.25 -9.72
N LEU A 19 -1.24 -0.27 -8.80
CA LEU A 19 -2.48 0.17 -8.15
C LEU A 19 -3.50 0.72 -9.17
N LEU A 20 -3.04 1.52 -10.13
CA LEU A 20 -3.88 2.06 -11.20
C LEU A 20 -4.45 0.95 -12.08
N PHE A 21 -3.62 -0.03 -12.46
CA PHE A 21 -4.04 -1.17 -13.26
C PHE A 21 -5.13 -1.99 -12.56
N ILE A 22 -4.97 -2.25 -11.25
CA ILE A 22 -6.01 -2.92 -10.45
C ILE A 22 -7.28 -2.08 -10.35
N ALA A 23 -7.18 -0.75 -10.20
CA ALA A 23 -8.34 0.13 -10.19
C ALA A 23 -9.12 0.04 -11.52
N LEU A 24 -8.43 0.07 -12.66
CA LEU A 24 -9.06 -0.07 -13.97
C LEU A 24 -9.70 -1.45 -14.16
N LEU A 25 -9.00 -2.52 -13.78
CA LEU A 25 -9.55 -3.88 -13.82
C LEU A 25 -10.80 -4.00 -12.94
N SER A 26 -10.82 -3.34 -11.78
CA SER A 26 -11.96 -3.42 -10.88
C SER A 26 -13.24 -2.84 -11.47
N ILE A 27 -13.15 -1.83 -12.34
CA ILE A 27 -14.31 -1.29 -13.07
C ILE A 27 -14.90 -2.35 -14.00
N ILE A 28 -14.04 -3.09 -14.71
CA ILE A 28 -14.46 -4.17 -15.60
C ILE A 28 -15.11 -5.30 -14.79
N VAL A 29 -14.48 -5.71 -13.69
CA VAL A 29 -15.00 -6.76 -12.81
C VAL A 29 -16.34 -6.35 -12.19
N ASP A 30 -16.46 -5.13 -11.67
CA ASP A 30 -17.71 -4.63 -11.08
C ASP A 30 -18.85 -4.60 -12.10
N ARG A 31 -18.56 -4.24 -13.36
CA ARG A 31 -19.57 -4.16 -14.42
C ARG A 31 -20.04 -5.53 -14.93
N TYR A 32 -19.14 -6.49 -15.09
CA TYR A 32 -19.44 -7.78 -15.72
C TYR A 32 -19.59 -8.94 -14.72
N PHE A 33 -18.98 -8.83 -13.54
CA PHE A 33 -18.91 -9.86 -12.50
C PHE A 33 -19.07 -9.24 -11.11
N PRO A 34 -20.20 -8.56 -10.80
CA PRO A 34 -20.41 -7.92 -9.51
C PRO A 34 -20.37 -8.96 -8.39
N PHE A 35 -19.63 -8.68 -7.32
CA PHE A 35 -19.60 -9.55 -6.16
C PHE A 35 -20.86 -9.36 -5.32
N SER A 36 -21.52 -10.46 -4.98
CA SER A 36 -22.53 -10.48 -3.92
C SER A 36 -21.88 -10.81 -2.58
N PRO A 37 -22.27 -10.13 -1.48
CA PRO A 37 -21.81 -10.48 -0.15
C PRO A 37 -22.05 -11.95 0.20
N PRO A 38 -21.15 -12.58 0.97
CA PRO A 38 -21.30 -13.98 1.36
C PRO A 38 -22.56 -14.18 2.22
N SER A 39 -23.32 -15.24 1.95
CA SER A 39 -24.53 -15.59 2.71
C SER A 39 -24.25 -16.24 4.07
N TYR A 40 -23.02 -16.68 4.31
CA TYR A 40 -22.61 -17.36 5.55
C TYR A 40 -22.21 -16.40 6.68
N ILE A 41 -22.16 -15.09 6.44
CA ILE A 41 -21.97 -14.06 7.46
C ILE A 41 -23.29 -13.29 7.56
N ASP A 42 -23.75 -13.02 8.77
CA ASP A 42 -24.95 -12.19 8.96
C ASP A 42 -24.70 -10.78 8.41
N THR A 43 -25.69 -10.26 7.66
CA THR A 43 -25.64 -8.99 6.94
C THR A 43 -25.25 -7.83 7.85
N LYS A 44 -25.63 -7.89 9.13
CA LYS A 44 -25.24 -6.89 10.14
C LYS A 44 -23.73 -6.76 10.32
N TYR A 45 -22.96 -7.84 10.14
CA TYR A 45 -21.52 -7.85 10.36
C TYR A 45 -20.70 -7.51 9.12
N HIS A 46 -21.26 -7.57 7.91
CA HIS A 46 -20.54 -7.27 6.67
C HIS A 46 -19.88 -5.89 6.70
N ILE A 47 -20.67 -4.86 6.97
CA ILE A 47 -20.18 -3.48 6.99
C ILE A 47 -19.23 -3.22 8.16
N LEU A 48 -19.48 -3.85 9.31
CA LEU A 48 -18.65 -3.73 10.50
C LEU A 48 -17.26 -4.34 10.27
N LEU A 49 -17.19 -5.49 9.59
CA LEU A 49 -15.93 -6.09 9.16
C LEU A 49 -15.18 -5.20 8.18
N VAL A 50 -15.87 -4.57 7.22
CA VAL A 50 -15.24 -3.62 6.29
C VAL A 50 -14.60 -2.45 7.04
N TYR A 51 -15.30 -1.85 8.00
CA TYR A 51 -14.73 -0.77 8.82
C TYR A 51 -13.56 -1.24 9.68
N PHE A 52 -13.64 -2.45 10.24
CA PHE A 52 -12.51 -3.05 10.95
C PHE A 52 -11.29 -3.21 10.02
N LEU A 53 -11.47 -3.71 8.79
CA LEU A 53 -10.40 -3.86 7.81
C LEU A 53 -9.78 -2.51 7.43
N ILE A 54 -10.60 -1.46 7.27
CA ILE A 54 -10.13 -0.11 6.97
C ILE A 54 -9.28 0.41 8.14
N ALA A 55 -9.79 0.33 9.37
CA ALA A 55 -9.07 0.77 10.56
C ALA A 55 -7.75 0.01 10.74
N TYR A 56 -7.79 -1.32 10.62
CA TYR A 56 -6.60 -2.17 10.65
C TYR A 56 -5.56 -1.71 9.62
N LYS A 57 -5.99 -1.46 8.38
CA LYS A 57 -5.08 -1.09 7.30
C LYS A 57 -4.43 0.27 7.51
N VAL A 58 -5.19 1.26 7.98
CA VAL A 58 -4.66 2.59 8.30
C VAL A 58 -3.59 2.48 9.39
N ILE A 59 -3.85 1.70 10.45
CA ILE A 59 -2.88 1.47 11.53
C ILE A 59 -1.65 0.72 11.01
N GLU A 60 -1.82 -0.38 10.27
CA GLU A 60 -0.74 -1.18 9.69
C GLU A 60 0.18 -0.33 8.81
N LEU A 61 -0.40 0.47 7.91
CA LEU A 61 0.36 1.36 7.03
C LEU A 61 1.05 2.49 7.80
N GLY A 62 0.42 3.00 8.86
CA GLY A 62 1.05 3.96 9.77
C GLY A 62 2.30 3.38 10.44
N ILE A 63 2.20 2.15 10.95
CA ILE A 63 3.33 1.43 11.56
C ILE A 63 4.42 1.17 10.51
N PHE A 64 4.08 0.67 9.32
CA PHE A 64 5.06 0.43 8.26
C PHE A 64 5.75 1.71 7.80
N TYR A 65 5.01 2.80 7.64
CA TYR A 65 5.58 4.10 7.33
C TYR A 65 6.54 4.56 8.43
N MET A 66 6.14 4.46 9.70
CA MET A 66 7.00 4.83 10.83
C MET A 66 8.28 3.98 10.88
N LEU A 67 8.17 2.66 10.73
CA LEU A 67 9.32 1.76 10.74
C LEU A 67 10.26 2.05 9.55
N PHE A 68 9.72 2.28 8.37
CA PHE A 68 10.52 2.60 7.19
C PHE A 68 11.20 3.97 7.34
N TYR A 69 10.43 5.00 7.70
CA TYR A 69 10.89 6.39 7.74
C TYR A 69 11.80 6.67 8.95
N LYS A 70 11.37 6.30 10.17
CA LYS A 70 12.12 6.60 11.40
C LYS A 70 13.38 5.75 11.54
N LYS A 71 13.30 4.45 11.21
CA LYS A 71 14.41 3.51 11.48
C LYS A 71 15.47 3.50 10.39
N HIS A 72 15.07 3.68 9.14
CA HIS A 72 15.97 3.49 8.00
C HIS A 72 16.22 4.80 7.26
N TYR A 73 15.18 5.57 6.91
CA TYR A 73 15.36 6.80 6.15
C TYR A 73 16.16 7.88 6.93
N LEU A 74 15.76 8.18 8.17
CA LEU A 74 16.46 9.18 9.00
C LEU A 74 17.88 8.73 9.39
N LYS A 75 18.09 7.44 9.68
CA LYS A 75 19.42 6.92 10.02
C LYS A 75 20.39 6.97 8.84
N THR A 76 19.92 6.69 7.63
CA THR A 76 20.75 6.78 6.42
C THR A 76 21.05 8.23 6.02
N LEU A 77 20.21 9.20 6.41
CA LEU A 77 20.51 10.62 6.29
C LEU A 77 21.54 11.10 7.33
N ALA A 78 21.47 10.58 8.56
CA ALA A 78 22.33 11.00 9.67
C ALA A 78 23.70 10.31 9.71
N GLN A 79 23.83 9.09 9.17
CA GLN A 79 25.11 8.40 9.03
C GLN A 79 25.68 8.67 7.65
N GLU A 80 26.79 9.41 7.57
CA GLU A 80 27.58 9.51 6.35
C GLU A 80 27.96 8.09 5.86
N TYR A 81 27.38 7.72 4.72
CA TYR A 81 27.87 6.77 3.72
C TYR A 81 28.44 5.40 4.14
N HIS A 82 28.02 4.80 5.26
CA HIS A 82 28.32 3.39 5.48
C HIS A 82 27.54 2.48 4.50
N ILE A 83 28.26 1.82 3.60
CA ILE A 83 27.73 0.90 2.56
C ILE A 83 26.72 -0.11 3.12
N THR A 84 27.00 -0.67 4.31
CA THR A 84 26.15 -1.67 4.98
C THR A 84 24.79 -1.12 5.43
N SER A 85 24.70 0.18 5.76
CA SER A 85 23.42 0.80 6.16
C SER A 85 22.54 1.08 4.94
N LEU A 86 23.16 1.44 3.81
CA LEU A 86 22.49 1.66 2.52
C LEU A 86 21.86 0.38 1.97
N GLU A 87 22.56 -0.76 2.01
CA GLU A 87 22.02 -2.05 1.54
C GLU A 87 20.83 -2.51 2.38
N LYS A 88 20.92 -2.37 3.71
CA LYS A 88 19.81 -2.67 4.63
C LYS A 88 18.61 -1.77 4.32
N PHE A 89 18.84 -0.49 4.04
CA PHE A 89 17.79 0.44 3.60
C PHE A 89 17.17 0.00 2.26
N GLU A 90 17.96 -0.35 1.23
CA GLU A 90 17.43 -0.77 -0.08
C GLU A 90 16.58 -2.04 0.01
N LYS A 91 16.95 -2.98 0.90
CA LYS A 91 16.19 -4.21 1.17
C LYS A 91 14.85 -3.90 1.83
N GLN A 92 14.83 -3.02 2.82
CA GLN A 92 13.60 -2.61 3.50
C GLN A 92 12.70 -1.76 2.60
N ALA A 93 13.28 -0.89 1.78
CA ALA A 93 12.54 -0.15 0.76
C ALA A 93 11.88 -1.12 -0.24
N LYS A 94 12.60 -2.15 -0.71
CA LYS A 94 12.01 -3.17 -1.60
C LYS A 94 10.79 -3.81 -0.96
N LYS A 95 10.90 -4.23 0.30
CA LYS A 95 9.79 -4.84 1.06
C LYS A 95 8.63 -3.86 1.20
N PHE A 96 8.89 -2.61 1.56
CA PHE A 96 7.87 -1.59 1.72
C PHE A 96 7.07 -1.36 0.42
N PHE A 97 7.78 -1.11 -0.70
CA PHE A 97 7.14 -0.87 -2.00
C PHE A 97 6.40 -2.10 -2.56
N PHE A 98 6.65 -3.29 -2.03
CA PHE A 98 5.94 -4.51 -2.39
C PHE A 98 4.73 -4.78 -1.48
N LEU A 99 4.92 -4.68 -0.15
CA LEU A 99 3.89 -5.00 0.84
C LEU A 99 2.76 -3.97 0.87
N VAL A 100 3.07 -2.68 0.67
CA VAL A 100 2.04 -1.62 0.71
C VAL A 100 0.99 -1.83 -0.39
N PRO A 101 1.36 -2.00 -1.68
CA PRO A 101 0.38 -2.34 -2.71
C PRO A 101 -0.28 -3.68 -2.47
N GLN A 102 0.50 -4.74 -2.25
CA GLN A 102 -0.02 -6.12 -2.14
C GLN A 102 -1.07 -6.21 -1.03
N GLY A 103 -0.75 -5.75 0.17
CA GLY A 103 -1.67 -5.82 1.30
C GLY A 103 -2.93 -4.98 1.04
N SER A 104 -2.79 -3.79 0.45
CA SER A 104 -3.95 -2.92 0.19
C SER A 104 -4.87 -3.49 -0.89
N ILE A 105 -4.33 -4.13 -1.92
CA ILE A 105 -5.12 -4.85 -2.94
C ILE A 105 -5.89 -6.00 -2.30
N VAL A 106 -5.23 -6.84 -1.49
CA VAL A 106 -5.88 -7.99 -0.83
C VAL A 106 -7.02 -7.53 0.07
N PHE A 107 -6.77 -6.58 0.97
CA PHE A 107 -7.82 -6.07 1.86
C PHE A 107 -8.91 -5.29 1.14
N GLY A 108 -8.58 -4.61 0.04
CA GLY A 108 -9.56 -3.95 -0.81
C GLY A 108 -10.48 -4.94 -1.51
N ILE A 109 -9.94 -6.04 -2.06
CA ILE A 109 -10.74 -7.11 -2.68
C ILE A 109 -11.63 -7.79 -1.64
N LEU A 110 -11.10 -8.07 -0.44
CA LEU A 110 -11.89 -8.62 0.66
C LEU A 110 -13.04 -7.68 1.05
N SER A 111 -12.76 -6.38 1.17
CA SER A 111 -13.78 -5.39 1.51
C SER A 111 -14.84 -5.25 0.42
N TYR A 112 -14.45 -5.31 -0.86
CA TYR A 112 -15.38 -5.35 -1.97
C TYR A 112 -16.26 -6.61 -1.93
N LYS A 113 -15.67 -7.80 -1.71
CA LYS A 113 -16.44 -9.04 -1.57
C LYS A 113 -17.41 -9.02 -0.39
N LEU A 114 -17.02 -8.43 0.74
CA LEU A 114 -17.87 -8.36 1.94
C LEU A 114 -19.03 -7.37 1.78
N SER A 115 -18.84 -6.28 1.04
CA SER A 115 -19.82 -5.20 0.91
C SER A 115 -20.63 -5.23 -0.39
N GLY A 116 -20.14 -5.91 -1.42
CA GLY A 116 -20.64 -5.77 -2.79
C GLY A 116 -20.40 -4.40 -3.41
N ASN A 117 -19.56 -3.54 -2.80
CA ASN A 117 -19.29 -2.18 -3.29
C ASN A 117 -17.81 -1.98 -3.61
N VAL A 118 -17.50 -1.77 -4.90
CA VAL A 118 -16.15 -1.56 -5.43
C VAL A 118 -15.46 -0.30 -4.89
N GLN A 119 -16.23 0.68 -4.40
CA GLN A 119 -15.69 1.90 -3.80
C GLN A 119 -14.79 1.59 -2.59
N TYR A 120 -15.07 0.51 -1.85
CA TYR A 120 -14.18 0.10 -0.77
C TYR A 120 -12.83 -0.38 -1.30
N LEU A 121 -12.78 -1.15 -2.40
CA LEU A 121 -11.50 -1.48 -3.04
C LEU A 121 -10.76 -0.19 -3.44
N TRP A 122 -11.43 0.77 -4.06
CA TRP A 122 -10.80 2.04 -4.44
C TRP A 122 -10.27 2.83 -3.25
N LEU A 123 -10.98 2.83 -2.13
CA LEU A 123 -10.50 3.44 -0.89
C LEU A 123 -9.16 2.85 -0.44
N PHE A 124 -9.03 1.52 -0.42
CA PHE A 124 -7.78 0.85 -0.08
C PHE A 124 -6.65 1.19 -1.06
N LEU A 125 -6.94 1.23 -2.37
CA LEU A 125 -5.96 1.63 -3.38
C LEU A 125 -5.53 3.09 -3.20
N ALA A 126 -6.46 3.99 -2.87
CA ALA A 126 -6.18 5.40 -2.61
C ALA A 126 -5.31 5.61 -1.37
N ILE A 127 -5.62 4.90 -0.26
CA ILE A 127 -4.79 4.93 0.97
C ILE A 127 -3.36 4.46 0.65
N ALA A 128 -3.21 3.37 -0.12
CA ALA A 128 -1.91 2.87 -0.54
C ALA A 128 -1.14 3.91 -1.37
N ALA A 129 -1.80 4.52 -2.35
CA ALA A 129 -1.21 5.56 -3.20
C ALA A 129 -0.74 6.76 -2.37
N MET A 130 -1.53 7.22 -1.40
CA MET A 130 -1.14 8.31 -0.49
C MET A 130 0.12 7.97 0.31
N VAL A 131 0.21 6.75 0.84
CA VAL A 131 1.40 6.30 1.60
C VAL A 131 2.63 6.22 0.71
N LEU A 132 2.49 5.72 -0.52
CA LEU A 132 3.58 5.68 -1.50
C LEU A 132 4.04 7.07 -1.93
N TRP A 133 3.12 8.03 -2.07
CA TRP A 133 3.45 9.42 -2.37
C TRP A 133 4.16 10.14 -1.22
N ARG A 134 3.78 9.85 0.03
CA ARG A 134 4.48 10.39 1.20
C ARG A 134 5.95 9.99 1.25
N VAL A 135 6.30 8.82 0.71
CA VAL A 135 7.70 8.44 0.53
C VAL A 135 8.31 9.23 -0.63
N ASN A 136 8.82 10.41 -0.32
CA ASN A 136 9.44 11.30 -1.30
C ASN A 136 10.97 11.05 -1.41
N PRO A 137 11.45 10.41 -2.48
CA PRO A 137 12.88 10.20 -2.68
C PRO A 137 13.65 11.50 -2.96
N LYS A 138 12.97 12.60 -3.32
CA LYS A 138 13.61 13.91 -3.53
C LYS A 138 14.15 14.53 -2.24
N LYS A 139 13.60 14.15 -1.07
CA LYS A 139 14.06 14.63 0.24
C LYS A 139 15.34 13.94 0.76
N LEU A 140 15.92 12.99 0.01
CA LEU A 140 17.22 12.35 0.31
C LEU A 140 18.43 13.21 -0.11
N THR A 141 18.23 14.50 -0.37
CA THR A 141 19.32 15.48 -0.60
C THR A 141 20.12 15.67 0.67
#